data_AF-A0A8S4P8V1-F1
#
_entry.id   AF-A0A8S4P8V1-F1
#
_cell.length_a   1.000
_cell.length_b   1.000
_cell.length_c   1.000
_cell.angle_alpha   90.00
_cell.angle_beta   90.00
_cell.angle_gamma   90.00
#
_symmetry.space_group_name_H-M   'P 1'
#
loop_
_entity.id
_entity.type
_entity.pdbx_description
1 polymer ?
#
loop_
_entity_poly.entity_id
_entity_poly.type
_entity_poly.pdbx_seq_one_letter_code
_entity_poly.pdbx_strand_id
1 'polypeptide(L)'
;EPFGSVYCYNRTGELIKVSTGYVFPNGIAVQHNKDGTPMKLIFGVARNATLWSFDIVGHCQIEKKRVWGNLPANSIPAGMDFDEDGDLIVADYNSGHLYVFGPGGGAPVRVVKTPFVYVTNIQFRPNSTELYITENESNSLWKIQWKSKGMEQYCERP
;
A
#
# COMPACT_ATOMS: atom_id res chain seq x y z
N GLU A 1 13.02 -16.19 9.83
CA GLU A 1 12.32 -17.00 8.82
C GLU A 1 11.34 -16.21 7.95
N PRO A 2 11.46 -16.29 6.62
CA PRO A 2 10.54 -15.68 5.66
C PRO A 2 9.33 -16.59 5.37
N PHE A 3 8.41 -16.77 6.32
CA PHE A 3 7.22 -17.65 6.16
C PHE A 3 5.91 -16.91 5.83
N GLY A 4 5.93 -15.58 5.77
CA GLY A 4 4.77 -14.77 5.41
C GLY A 4 4.30 -15.06 3.99
N SER A 5 2.98 -15.01 3.78
CA SER A 5 2.32 -15.40 2.53
C SER A 5 1.29 -14.35 2.11
N VAL A 6 1.05 -14.27 0.80
CA VAL A 6 0.02 -13.44 0.17
C VAL A 6 -1.06 -14.37 -0.37
N TYR A 7 -2.31 -14.02 -0.13
CA TYR A 7 -3.48 -14.79 -0.54
C TYR A 7 -4.42 -13.93 -1.39
N CYS A 8 -5.14 -14.59 -2.28
CA CYS A 8 -6.27 -14.03 -3.01
C CYS A 8 -7.53 -14.80 -2.61
N TYR A 9 -8.55 -14.08 -2.16
CA TYR A 9 -9.87 -14.65 -1.88
C TYR A 9 -10.78 -14.35 -3.07
N ASN A 10 -11.24 -15.38 -3.78
CA ASN A 10 -12.00 -15.21 -5.01
C ASN A 10 -13.52 -15.10 -4.75
N ARG A 11 -14.26 -14.74 -5.80
CA ARG A 11 -15.73 -14.56 -5.72
C ARG A 11 -16.50 -15.86 -5.49
N THR A 12 -15.88 -17.02 -5.70
CA THR A 12 -16.49 -18.33 -5.41
C THR A 12 -16.21 -18.79 -3.97
N GLY A 13 -15.52 -17.97 -3.16
CA GLY A 13 -15.24 -18.26 -1.75
C GLY A 13 -13.98 -19.09 -1.51
N GLU A 14 -13.09 -19.20 -2.50
CA GLU A 14 -11.83 -19.92 -2.38
C GLU A 14 -10.70 -19.00 -1.93
N LEU A 15 -9.91 -19.45 -0.95
CA LEU A 15 -8.70 -18.77 -0.49
C LEU A 15 -7.47 -19.40 -1.13
N ILE A 16 -6.90 -18.71 -2.10
CA ILE A 16 -5.76 -19.20 -2.89
C ILE A 16 -4.48 -18.53 -2.40
N LYS A 17 -3.48 -19.33 -1.99
CA LYS A 17 -2.14 -18.81 -1.69
C LYS A 17 -1.41 -18.50 -3.00
N VAL A 18 -1.21 -17.21 -3.28
CA VAL A 18 -0.62 -16.74 -4.54
C VAL A 18 0.90 -16.49 -4.42
N SER A 19 1.40 -16.28 -3.20
CA SER A 19 2.84 -16.12 -2.97
C SER A 19 3.24 -16.41 -1.52
N THR A 20 4.50 -16.75 -1.28
CA THR A 20 5.08 -16.97 0.05
C THR A 20 6.56 -16.60 0.07
N GLY A 21 7.23 -16.71 1.22
CA GLY A 21 8.66 -16.38 1.32
C GLY A 21 8.94 -14.95 1.79
N TYR A 22 8.04 -14.33 2.55
CA TYR A 22 8.20 -12.93 3.01
C TYR A 22 8.41 -12.83 4.51
N VAL A 23 9.23 -11.88 4.95
CA VAL A 23 9.32 -11.52 6.36
C VAL A 23 8.32 -10.39 6.62
N PHE A 24 7.19 -10.73 7.20
CA PHE A 24 6.14 -9.78 7.61
C PHE A 24 5.61 -8.96 6.41
N PRO A 25 4.91 -9.59 5.44
CA PRO A 25 4.16 -8.85 4.44
C PRO A 25 3.07 -8.03 5.15
N ASN A 26 2.91 -6.76 4.76
CA ASN A 26 2.01 -5.82 5.45
C ASN A 26 1.03 -5.18 4.47
N GLY A 27 0.95 -3.84 4.41
CA GLY A 27 0.02 -3.12 3.55
C GLY A 27 0.10 -3.60 2.10
N ILE A 28 -1.06 -3.58 1.45
CA ILE A 28 -1.30 -4.18 0.15
C ILE A 28 -2.24 -3.27 -0.64
N ALA A 29 -1.95 -3.05 -1.91
CA ALA A 29 -2.75 -2.22 -2.80
C ALA A 29 -2.76 -2.79 -4.22
N VAL A 30 -3.79 -2.45 -4.99
CA VAL A 30 -3.93 -2.86 -6.39
C VAL A 30 -3.98 -1.63 -7.28
N GLN A 31 -3.01 -1.53 -8.19
CA GLN A 31 -3.04 -0.55 -9.28
C GLN A 31 -3.91 -1.09 -10.41
N HIS A 32 -4.79 -0.24 -10.93
CA HIS A 32 -5.69 -0.57 -12.04
C HIS A 32 -5.31 0.19 -13.31
N ASN A 33 -5.66 -0.36 -14.46
CA ASN A 33 -5.69 0.36 -15.72
C ASN A 33 -6.84 1.38 -15.73
N LYS A 34 -6.82 2.29 -16.71
CA LYS A 34 -7.89 3.31 -16.89
C LYS A 34 -9.28 2.73 -17.13
N ASP A 35 -9.36 1.51 -17.64
CA ASP A 35 -10.62 0.76 -17.84
C ASP A 35 -11.09 0.03 -16.57
N GLY A 36 -10.38 0.20 -15.45
CA GLY A 36 -10.70 -0.44 -14.17
C GLY A 36 -10.22 -1.88 -14.05
N THR A 37 -9.49 -2.42 -15.02
CA THR A 37 -8.91 -3.76 -14.92
C THR A 37 -7.71 -3.77 -13.95
N PRO A 38 -7.63 -4.71 -12.99
CA PRO A 38 -6.51 -4.77 -12.06
C PRO A 38 -5.23 -5.15 -12.83
N MET A 39 -4.18 -4.35 -12.68
CA MET A 39 -2.94 -4.49 -13.44
C MET A 39 -1.79 -4.98 -12.56
N LYS A 40 -1.67 -4.46 -11.33
CA LYS A 40 -0.49 -4.69 -10.50
C LYS A 40 -0.86 -4.81 -9.03
N LEU A 41 -0.37 -5.86 -8.40
CA LEU A 41 -0.40 -6.02 -6.95
C LEU A 41 0.86 -5.41 -6.36
N ILE A 42 0.74 -4.57 -5.33
CA ILE A 42 1.87 -3.99 -4.59
C ILE A 42 1.68 -4.27 -3.10
N PHE A 43 2.75 -4.63 -2.38
CA PHE A 43 2.71 -4.78 -0.92
C PHE A 43 4.06 -4.52 -0.26
N GLY A 44 4.02 -4.13 1.01
CA GLY A 44 5.19 -3.83 1.84
C GLY A 44 5.78 -5.06 2.51
N VAL A 45 7.11 -5.11 2.64
CA VAL A 45 7.85 -6.13 3.40
C VAL A 45 8.84 -5.47 4.35
N ALA A 46 8.70 -5.73 5.64
CA ALA A 46 9.39 -5.00 6.71
C ALA A 46 10.93 -5.13 6.69
N ARG A 47 11.46 -6.35 6.60
CA ARG A 47 12.90 -6.61 6.83
C ARG A 47 13.85 -5.83 5.90
N ASN A 48 13.39 -5.49 4.69
CA ASN A 48 14.23 -4.86 3.68
C ASN A 48 13.76 -3.44 3.30
N ALA A 49 12.78 -2.87 4.00
CA ALA A 49 12.22 -1.56 3.64
C ALA A 49 11.78 -1.51 2.15
N THR A 50 11.18 -2.60 1.65
CA THR A 50 10.87 -2.75 0.22
C THR A 50 9.38 -2.88 -0.04
N LEU A 51 8.94 -2.31 -1.15
CA LEU A 51 7.66 -2.58 -1.77
C LEU A 51 7.88 -3.58 -2.90
N TRP A 52 7.17 -4.71 -2.86
CA TRP A 52 7.20 -5.72 -3.91
C TRP A 52 5.98 -5.55 -4.81
N SER A 53 6.11 -5.95 -6.08
CA SER A 53 4.97 -6.05 -6.98
C SER A 53 4.96 -7.30 -7.83
N PHE A 54 3.76 -7.59 -8.33
CA PHE A 54 3.46 -8.60 -9.32
C PHE A 54 2.54 -8.01 -10.39
N ASP A 55 2.63 -8.52 -11.62
CA ASP A 55 1.59 -8.31 -12.63
C ASP A 55 0.38 -9.19 -12.28
N ILE A 56 -0.82 -8.63 -12.38
CA ILE A 56 -2.08 -9.37 -12.26
C ILE A 56 -2.47 -9.76 -13.68
N VAL A 57 -2.37 -11.05 -13.99
CA VAL A 57 -2.63 -11.58 -15.35
C VAL A 57 -3.99 -12.28 -15.45
N GLY A 58 -4.66 -12.48 -14.32
CA GLY A 58 -5.98 -13.11 -14.24
C GLY A 58 -6.50 -13.16 -12.81
N HIS A 59 -7.68 -13.75 -12.62
CA HIS A 59 -8.28 -13.91 -11.29
C HIS A 59 -7.39 -14.78 -10.40
N CYS A 60 -6.88 -14.18 -9.31
CA CYS A 60 -5.91 -14.81 -8.41
C CYS A 60 -4.64 -15.35 -9.10
N GLN A 61 -4.31 -14.86 -10.29
CA GLN A 61 -3.10 -15.23 -11.04
C GLN A 61 -2.16 -14.03 -11.09
N ILE A 62 -0.96 -14.22 -10.55
CA ILE A 62 0.06 -13.18 -10.47
C ILE A 62 1.40 -13.67 -11.00
N GLU A 63 2.14 -12.79 -11.67
CA GLU A 63 3.42 -13.11 -12.31
C GLU A 63 4.46 -12.00 -12.11
N LYS A 64 5.69 -12.23 -12.57
CA LYS A 64 6.76 -11.23 -12.66
C LYS A 64 7.02 -10.48 -11.34
N LYS A 65 7.30 -11.25 -10.29
CA LYS A 65 7.75 -10.75 -8.99
C LYS A 65 8.94 -9.80 -9.16
N ARG A 66 8.83 -8.59 -8.61
CA ARG A 66 9.89 -7.57 -8.65
C ARG A 66 9.86 -6.68 -7.42
N VAL A 67 11.00 -6.10 -7.08
CA VAL A 67 11.04 -4.93 -6.20
C VAL A 67 10.45 -3.77 -7.00
N TRP A 68 9.36 -3.19 -6.49
CA TRP A 68 8.68 -2.05 -7.09
C TRP A 68 9.22 -0.72 -6.58
N GLY A 69 9.52 -0.64 -5.29
CA GLY A 69 10.07 0.55 -4.66
C GLY A 69 10.89 0.24 -3.42
N ASN A 70 11.78 1.17 -3.07
CA ASN A 70 12.62 1.10 -1.89
C ASN A 70 12.32 2.29 -0.99
N LEU A 71 12.02 2.04 0.27
CA LEU A 71 11.96 3.06 1.32
C LEU A 71 13.39 3.33 1.84
N PRO A 72 13.60 4.43 2.57
CA PRO A 72 14.84 4.65 3.31
C PRO A 72 15.22 3.47 4.21
N ALA A 73 16.51 3.35 4.51
CA ALA A 73 17.00 2.32 5.42
C ALA A 73 16.29 2.40 6.78
N ASN A 74 15.97 1.23 7.33
CA ASN A 74 15.24 1.05 8.60
C ASN A 74 13.74 1.42 8.58
N SER A 75 13.17 1.76 7.42
CA SER A 75 11.73 1.87 7.27
C SER A 75 11.04 0.51 7.37
N ILE A 76 9.85 0.52 7.97
CA ILE A 76 8.93 -0.61 8.11
C ILE A 76 7.63 -0.21 7.40
N PRO A 77 7.48 -0.53 6.09
CA PRO A 77 6.25 -0.21 5.37
C PRO A 77 5.06 -0.93 6.02
N ALA A 78 4.06 -0.14 6.38
CA ALA A 78 2.83 -0.59 7.01
C ALA A 78 1.67 -0.44 6.01
N GLY A 79 0.57 0.20 6.41
CA GLY A 79 -0.56 0.47 5.53
C GLY A 79 -0.25 1.40 4.35
N MET A 80 -1.03 1.28 3.28
CA MET A 80 -0.83 2.05 2.04
C MET A 80 -2.14 2.22 1.27
N ASP A 81 -2.26 3.31 0.53
CA ASP A 81 -3.41 3.59 -0.35
C ASP A 81 -2.99 4.49 -1.52
N PHE A 82 -3.75 4.46 -2.61
CA PHE A 82 -3.52 5.30 -3.78
C PHE A 82 -4.32 6.59 -3.71
N ASP A 83 -3.75 7.70 -4.20
CA ASP A 83 -4.55 8.87 -4.60
C ASP A 83 -5.00 8.77 -6.07
N GLU A 84 -5.91 9.64 -6.50
CA GLU A 84 -6.47 9.64 -7.86
C GLU A 84 -5.44 10.01 -8.95
N ASP A 85 -4.27 10.56 -8.58
CA ASP A 85 -3.16 10.79 -9.50
C ASP A 85 -2.36 9.50 -9.78
N GLY A 86 -2.64 8.44 -9.02
CA GLY A 86 -1.93 7.16 -9.08
C GLY A 86 -0.65 7.13 -8.24
N ASP A 87 -0.43 8.12 -7.37
CA ASP A 87 0.65 8.06 -6.39
C ASP A 87 0.27 7.08 -5.27
N LEU A 88 1.23 6.24 -4.86
CA LEU A 88 1.06 5.35 -3.71
C LEU A 88 1.60 6.02 -2.45
N ILE A 89 0.74 6.21 -1.46
CA ILE A 89 1.10 6.71 -0.14
C ILE A 89 1.33 5.52 0.78
N VAL A 90 2.46 5.47 1.45
CA VAL A 90 2.85 4.36 2.33
C VAL A 90 3.17 4.91 3.72
N ALA A 91 2.45 4.43 4.73
CA ALA A 91 2.80 4.66 6.12
C ALA A 91 4.09 3.91 6.47
N ASP A 92 5.01 4.58 7.15
CA ASP A 92 6.19 3.96 7.73
C ASP A 92 6.08 3.92 9.25
N TYR A 93 5.99 2.71 9.78
CA TYR A 93 5.86 2.47 11.22
C TYR A 93 7.04 3.00 12.03
N ASN A 94 8.23 3.17 11.46
CA ASN A 94 9.43 3.45 12.26
C ASN A 94 10.00 4.86 12.11
N SER A 95 9.42 5.72 11.26
CA SER A 95 10.04 7.02 10.95
C SER A 95 9.16 8.25 11.16
N GLY A 96 7.85 8.10 11.41
CA GLY A 96 6.96 9.25 11.47
C GLY A 96 6.77 9.93 10.11
N HIS A 97 6.79 9.15 9.04
CA HIS A 97 6.58 9.64 7.70
C HIS A 97 5.54 8.84 6.93
N LEU A 98 4.84 9.53 6.04
CA LEU A 98 4.22 8.94 4.87
C LEU A 98 5.16 9.14 3.68
N TYR A 99 5.56 8.06 3.04
CA TYR A 99 6.33 8.10 1.79
C TYR A 99 5.39 8.03 0.60
N VAL A 100 5.58 8.93 -0.36
CA VAL A 100 4.77 9.00 -1.57
C VAL A 100 5.60 8.52 -2.74
N PHE A 101 5.12 7.51 -3.45
CA PHE A 101 5.75 6.96 -4.64
C PHE A 101 4.93 7.35 -5.87
N GLY A 102 5.60 7.75 -6.95
CA GLY A 102 4.92 7.93 -8.23
C GLY A 102 4.41 6.60 -8.81
N PRO A 103 3.59 6.63 -9.88
CA PRO A 103 2.94 5.44 -10.44
C PRO A 103 3.91 4.33 -10.91
N GLY A 104 5.17 4.71 -11.18
CA GLY A 104 6.25 3.81 -11.61
C GLY A 104 7.00 3.11 -10.48
N GLY A 105 6.85 3.54 -9.22
CA GLY A 105 7.65 3.05 -8.10
C GLY A 105 9.04 3.69 -8.03
N GLY A 106 10.04 2.94 -7.59
CA GLY A 106 11.41 3.42 -7.39
C GLY A 106 11.65 3.99 -5.99
N ALA A 107 12.12 5.23 -5.89
CA ALA A 107 12.28 5.94 -4.63
C ALA A 107 11.07 6.85 -4.36
N PRO A 108 10.78 7.21 -3.10
CA PRO A 108 9.75 8.20 -2.80
C PRO A 108 10.01 9.52 -3.51
N VAL A 109 8.99 10.07 -4.16
CA VAL A 109 9.02 11.37 -4.83
C VAL A 109 8.65 12.51 -3.89
N ARG A 110 8.02 12.19 -2.76
CA ARG A 110 7.66 13.14 -1.69
C ARG A 110 7.62 12.41 -0.35
N VAL A 111 7.88 13.16 0.72
CA VAL A 111 7.78 12.70 2.11
C VAL A 111 6.87 13.66 2.87
N VAL A 112 5.94 13.11 3.65
CA VAL A 112 5.06 13.89 4.55
C VAL A 112 5.38 13.49 5.97
N LYS A 113 5.82 14.47 6.78
CA LYS A 113 6.18 14.26 8.18
C LYS A 113 4.92 14.32 9.06
N THR A 114 4.78 13.37 9.97
CA THR A 114 3.75 13.34 10.99
C THR A 114 4.27 13.88 12.33
N PRO A 115 3.39 14.34 13.24
CA PRO A 115 3.78 14.74 14.60
C PRO A 115 3.97 13.56 15.57
N PHE A 116 4.01 12.32 15.06
CA PHE A 116 4.16 11.05 15.78
C PHE A 116 5.03 10.10 14.94
N VAL A 117 5.66 9.12 15.57
CA VAL A 117 6.64 8.19 14.96
C VAL A 117 5.97 6.94 14.38
N TYR A 118 5.06 6.31 15.13
CA TYR A 118 4.56 4.98 14.81
C TYR A 118 3.33 4.98 13.90
N VAL A 119 3.47 5.45 12.65
CA VAL A 119 2.36 5.51 11.68
C VAL A 119 1.99 4.11 11.19
N THR A 120 0.73 3.69 11.37
CA THR A 120 0.33 2.30 11.13
C THR A 120 -0.45 2.08 9.85
N ASN A 121 -1.41 2.93 9.54
CA ASN A 121 -2.25 2.79 8.34
C ASN A 121 -2.81 4.14 7.90
N ILE A 122 -3.33 4.17 6.67
CA ILE A 122 -3.98 5.33 6.09
C ILE A 122 -5.23 4.89 5.32
N GLN A 123 -6.20 5.79 5.18
CA GLN A 123 -7.36 5.57 4.32
C GLN A 123 -7.96 6.91 3.91
N PHE A 124 -8.26 7.08 2.62
CA PHE A 124 -9.01 8.26 2.18
C PHE A 124 -10.48 8.17 2.57
N ARG A 125 -11.07 9.33 2.90
CA ARG A 125 -12.52 9.48 2.92
C ARG A 125 -13.06 9.37 1.49
N PRO A 126 -14.15 8.61 1.25
CA PRO A 126 -14.78 8.52 -0.08
C PRO A 126 -15.02 9.89 -0.72
N ASN A 127 -14.65 10.01 -2.00
CA ASN A 127 -14.78 11.22 -2.83
C ASN A 127 -14.27 12.50 -2.14
N SER A 128 -13.13 12.43 -1.43
CA SER A 128 -12.57 13.54 -0.65
C SER A 128 -11.05 13.53 -0.66
N THR A 129 -10.46 14.69 -0.36
CA THR A 129 -9.02 14.88 -0.13
C THR A 129 -8.62 14.58 1.32
N GLU A 130 -9.56 14.21 2.20
CA GLU A 130 -9.24 13.87 3.59
C GLU A 130 -8.58 12.49 3.67
N LEU A 131 -7.32 12.47 4.12
CA LEU A 131 -6.57 11.26 4.41
C LEU A 131 -6.57 11.00 5.93
N TYR A 132 -7.22 9.94 6.35
CA TYR A 132 -7.16 9.45 7.73
C TYR A 132 -5.88 8.67 7.97
N ILE A 133 -5.32 8.79 9.17
CA ILE A 133 -4.04 8.19 9.56
C ILE A 133 -4.20 7.60 10.96
N THR A 134 -3.85 6.33 11.12
CA THR A 134 -3.74 5.69 12.44
C THR A 134 -2.28 5.62 12.89
N GLU A 135 -2.05 5.71 14.20
CA GLU A 135 -0.71 5.65 14.77
C GLU A 135 -0.71 4.98 16.16
N ASN A 136 0.44 4.40 16.54
CA ASN A 136 0.60 3.60 17.76
C ASN A 136 1.45 4.29 18.86
N GLU A 137 1.88 5.53 18.69
CA GLU A 137 2.55 6.30 19.74
C GLU A 137 1.55 6.74 20.82
N SER A 138 0.43 7.32 20.39
CA SER A 138 -0.68 7.70 21.28
C SER A 138 -1.93 6.83 21.11
N ASN A 139 -1.90 5.88 20.16
CA ASN A 139 -3.03 5.02 19.78
C ASN A 139 -4.25 5.82 19.28
N SER A 140 -4.00 6.85 18.47
CA SER A 140 -5.01 7.80 18.02
C SER A 140 -5.28 7.75 16.51
N LEU A 141 -6.40 8.34 16.12
CA LEU A 141 -6.79 8.59 14.74
C LEU A 141 -6.61 10.07 14.41
N TRP A 142 -5.93 10.35 13.31
CA TRP A 142 -5.66 11.68 12.80
C TRP A 142 -6.20 11.84 11.39
N LYS A 143 -6.25 13.08 10.89
CA LYS A 143 -6.51 13.35 9.48
C LYS A 143 -5.71 14.54 8.98
N ILE A 144 -5.38 14.52 7.70
CA ILE A 144 -4.80 15.66 6.97
C ILE A 144 -5.58 15.92 5.70
N GLN A 145 -5.41 17.12 5.13
CA GLN A 145 -5.85 17.40 3.76
C GLN A 145 -4.75 17.00 2.79
N TRP A 146 -5.10 16.15 1.83
CA TRP A 146 -4.25 15.75 0.73
C TRP A 146 -4.43 16.69 -0.48
N LYS A 147 -3.53 16.58 -1.46
CA LYS A 147 -3.54 17.41 -2.68
C LYS A 147 -4.66 17.02 -3.66
N SER A 148 -5.05 15.76 -3.65
CA SER A 148 -5.96 15.11 -4.58
C SER A 148 -6.80 14.09 -3.81
N LYS A 149 -7.91 13.64 -4.41
CA LYS A 149 -8.77 12.67 -3.74
C LYS A 149 -8.10 11.31 -3.65
N GLY A 150 -8.62 10.46 -2.78
CA GLY A 150 -8.27 9.04 -2.80
C GLY A 150 -8.68 8.38 -4.12
N MET A 151 -7.92 7.36 -4.52
CA MET A 151 -8.37 6.42 -5.55
C MET A 151 -9.64 5.72 -5.07
N GLU A 152 -10.63 5.61 -5.95
CA GLU A 152 -11.91 4.98 -5.66
C GLU A 152 -11.71 3.52 -5.19
N GLN A 153 -12.24 3.19 -4.01
CA GLN A 153 -12.20 1.84 -3.47
C GLN A 153 -13.24 0.94 -4.15
N TYR A 154 -13.05 -0.37 -4.05
CA TYR A 154 -14.00 -1.34 -4.64
C TYR A 154 -15.46 -1.12 -4.20
N CYS A 155 -15.68 -0.70 -2.95
CA CYS A 155 -17.02 -0.47 -2.39
C CYS A 155 -17.69 0.84 -2.84
N GLU A 156 -16.95 1.74 -3.50
CA GLU A 156 -17.49 3.01 -4.02
C GLU A 156 -18.00 2.87 -5.45
N ARG A 157 -17.61 1.79 -6.14
CA ARG A 157 -18.06 1.49 -7.50
C ARG A 157 -19.57 1.16 -7.51
N PRO A 158 -20.31 1.65 -8.52
CA PRO A 158 -21.75 1.40 -8.65
C PRO A 158 -22.12 -0.06 -8.91
#